data_AF-A0A953EBW7-F1
#
_entry.id   AF-A0A953EBW7-F1
#
_cell.length_a   1.000
_cell.length_b   1.000
_cell.length_c   1.000
_cell.angle_alpha   90.00
_cell.angle_beta   90.00
_cell.angle_gamma   90.00
#
_symmetry.space_group_name_H-M   'P 1'
#
loop_
_entity.id
_entity.type
_entity.pdbx_description
1 polymer ?
#
loop_
_entity_poly.entity_id
_entity_poly.type
_entity_poly.pdbx_seq_one_letter_code
_entity_poly.pdbx_strand_id
1 'polypeptide(L)'
;MTMRRILSRLLPAVLLLGLSAAPALAGQTLDAVRRNGHVRCGVSTGLAGMSQPDAQGIWRGFDADICRAVAAAVFGDAEKVRFVPTTAQSRFTALQSGEVDMLTRTTALTL
;
A
#
# COMPACT_ATOMS: atom_id res chain seq x y z
N MET A 1 -28.70 3.43 -45.66
CA MET A 1 -29.11 2.20 -44.95
C MET A 1 -27.91 1.29 -44.60
N THR A 2 -26.74 1.85 -44.24
CA THR A 2 -25.48 1.09 -44.07
C THR A 2 -24.75 1.34 -42.75
N MET A 3 -25.03 2.46 -42.05
CA MET A 3 -24.30 2.84 -40.82
C MET A 3 -24.79 2.11 -39.56
N ARG A 4 -26.05 1.67 -39.53
CA ARG A 4 -26.67 0.96 -38.39
C ARG A 4 -26.19 -0.48 -38.20
N ARG A 5 -25.57 -1.08 -39.22
CA ARG A 5 -25.10 -2.48 -39.18
C ARG A 5 -23.66 -2.63 -38.66
N ILE A 6 -22.89 -1.55 -38.66
CA ILE A 6 -21.50 -1.54 -38.19
C ILE A 6 -21.45 -1.47 -36.66
N LEU A 7 -22.36 -0.72 -36.04
CA LEU A 7 -22.47 -0.65 -34.57
C LEU A 7 -22.88 -1.97 -33.91
N SER A 8 -23.69 -2.81 -34.57
CA SER A 8 -24.16 -4.09 -33.99
C SER A 8 -23.11 -5.22 -34.02
N ARG A 9 -21.96 -5.05 -34.68
CA ARG A 9 -20.93 -6.10 -34.79
C ARG A 9 -19.76 -5.95 -33.83
N LEU A 10 -19.70 -4.87 -33.06
CA LEU A 10 -18.63 -4.61 -32.10
C LEU A 10 -18.97 -5.01 -30.66
N LEU A 11 -20.22 -5.38 -30.38
CA LEU A 11 -20.65 -5.77 -29.02
C LEU A 11 -20.03 -7.08 -28.48
N PRO A 12 -19.70 -8.13 -29.26
CA PRO A 12 -19.22 -9.37 -28.64
C PRO A 12 -17.74 -9.34 -28.25
N ALA A 13 -16.95 -8.40 -28.79
CA ALA A 13 -15.50 -8.33 -28.50
C ALA A 13 -15.18 -7.64 -27.16
N VAL A 14 -16.08 -6.78 -26.66
CA VAL A 14 -15.87 -6.06 -25.39
C VAL A 14 -16.13 -6.96 -24.17
N LEU A 15 -16.97 -7.99 -24.30
CA LEU A 15 -17.28 -8.92 -23.20
C LEU A 15 -16.10 -9.82 -22.82
N LEU A 16 -15.14 -10.06 -23.72
CA LEU A 16 -14.01 -10.97 -23.49
C LEU A 16 -12.85 -10.35 -22.71
N LEU A 17 -12.81 -9.02 -22.55
CA LEU A 17 -11.78 -8.32 -21.77
C LEU A 17 -12.10 -8.20 -20.26
N GLY A 18 -13.31 -8.57 -19.83
CA GLY A 18 -13.73 -8.46 -18.43
C GLY A 18 -13.43 -9.68 -17.54
N LEU A 19 -13.03 -10.82 -18.11
CA LEU A 19 -13.03 -12.11 -17.39
C LEU A 19 -11.67 -12.58 -16.84
N SER A 20 -10.59 -11.80 -16.94
CA SER A 20 -9.27 -12.22 -16.46
C SER A 20 -8.81 -11.56 -15.15
N ALA A 21 -9.71 -10.93 -14.39
CA ALA A 21 -9.41 -10.51 -13.02
C ALA A 21 -9.59 -11.70 -12.06
N ALA A 22 -8.67 -12.67 -12.11
CA ALA A 22 -8.56 -13.63 -11.03
C ALA A 22 -8.37 -12.86 -9.71
N PRO A 23 -9.05 -13.24 -8.61
CA PRO A 23 -8.82 -12.58 -7.33
C PRO A 23 -7.34 -12.72 -7.00
N ALA A 24 -6.66 -11.58 -6.83
CA ALA A 24 -5.29 -11.60 -6.34
C ALA A 24 -5.31 -12.33 -4.99
N LEU A 25 -4.49 -13.39 -4.88
CA LEU A 25 -4.16 -14.00 -3.59
C LEU A 25 -3.39 -12.96 -2.79
N ALA A 26 -4.15 -12.12 -2.10
CA ALA A 26 -3.72 -10.98 -1.30
C ALA A 26 -2.65 -11.33 -0.24
N GLY A 27 -2.45 -12.61 0.04
CA GLY A 27 -1.45 -13.11 0.97
C GLY A 27 -1.81 -12.83 2.44
N GLN A 28 -1.12 -13.52 3.34
CA GLN A 28 -1.38 -13.46 4.78
C GLN A 28 -1.24 -12.04 5.35
N THR A 29 -0.34 -11.21 4.79
CA THR A 29 -0.13 -9.82 5.22
C THR A 29 -1.34 -8.94 4.92
N LEU A 30 -1.91 -8.98 3.71
CA LEU A 30 -3.06 -8.14 3.39
C LEU A 30 -4.31 -8.58 4.16
N ASP A 31 -4.45 -9.88 4.44
CA ASP A 31 -5.51 -10.39 5.31
C ASP A 31 -5.34 -9.90 6.75
N ALA A 32 -4.11 -9.84 7.27
CA ALA A 32 -3.84 -9.26 8.59
C ALA A 32 -4.14 -7.75 8.61
N VAL A 33 -3.68 -6.99 7.62
CA VAL A 33 -3.96 -5.55 7.46
C VAL A 33 -5.47 -5.29 7.43
N ARG A 34 -6.22 -6.01 6.59
CA ARG A 34 -7.68 -5.86 6.50
C ARG A 34 -8.38 -6.19 7.81
N ARG A 35 -7.97 -7.27 8.49
CA ARG A 35 -8.50 -7.62 9.82
C ARG A 35 -8.20 -6.56 10.88
N ASN A 36 -7.02 -5.97 10.85
CA ASN A 36 -6.61 -4.91 11.78
C ASN A 36 -7.28 -3.55 11.46
N GLY A 37 -7.76 -3.38 10.23
CA GLY A 37 -8.41 -2.15 9.77
C GLY A 37 -7.45 -0.97 9.59
N HIS A 38 -6.14 -1.22 9.50
CA HIS A 38 -5.10 -0.23 9.22
C HIS A 38 -3.80 -0.93 8.79
N VAL A 39 -2.91 -0.20 8.12
CA VAL A 39 -1.55 -0.65 7.80
C VAL A 39 -0.60 -0.27 8.95
N ARG A 40 0.12 -1.21 9.55
CA ARG A 40 1.22 -0.91 10.48
C ARG A 40 2.49 -0.72 9.67
N CYS A 41 2.89 0.53 9.46
CA CYS A 41 3.99 0.88 8.58
C CYS A 41 5.23 1.25 9.39
N GLY A 42 6.31 0.49 9.23
CA GLY A 42 7.59 0.79 9.86
C GLY A 42 8.34 1.89 9.12
N VAL A 43 8.59 3.01 9.80
CA VAL A 43 9.19 4.22 9.23
C VAL A 43 10.53 4.57 9.86
N SER A 44 11.31 5.42 9.19
CA SER A 44 12.54 5.96 9.77
C SER A 44 12.26 7.07 10.79
N THR A 45 13.17 7.26 11.73
CA THR A 45 13.14 8.39 12.68
C THR A 45 14.40 9.21 12.52
N GLY A 46 14.30 10.53 12.61
CA GLY A 46 15.48 11.40 12.64
C GLY A 46 16.05 11.75 11.27
N LEU A 47 15.49 11.24 10.16
CA LEU A 47 15.99 11.52 8.81
C LEU A 47 15.08 12.54 8.12
N ALA A 48 15.56 13.79 8.06
CA ALA A 48 14.81 14.90 7.47
C ALA A 48 14.38 14.59 6.04
N GLY A 49 13.11 14.86 5.72
CA GLY A 49 12.50 14.57 4.42
C GLY A 49 11.97 13.14 4.25
N MET A 50 12.43 12.17 5.05
CA MET A 50 12.00 10.77 4.95
C MET A 50 10.79 10.49 5.84
N SER A 51 10.93 10.60 7.16
CA SER A 51 9.77 10.57 8.06
C SER A 51 10.08 11.16 9.43
N GLN A 52 9.23 12.10 9.86
CA GLN A 52 9.23 12.68 11.20
C GLN A 52 7.82 13.12 11.59
N PRO A 53 7.41 12.98 12.87
CA PRO A 53 6.21 13.64 13.37
C PRO A 53 6.43 15.16 13.43
N ASP A 54 5.44 15.94 13.01
CA ASP A 54 5.39 17.39 13.24
C ASP A 54 5.00 17.71 14.70
N ALA A 55 4.88 19.00 15.03
CA ALA A 55 4.57 19.43 16.40
C ALA A 55 3.18 18.99 16.88
N GLN A 56 2.30 18.56 15.97
CA GLN A 56 0.97 18.01 16.25
C GLN A 56 0.98 16.48 16.30
N GLY A 57 2.15 15.84 16.10
CA GLY A 57 2.30 14.39 16.07
C GLY A 57 1.95 13.76 14.72
N ILE A 58 1.69 14.56 13.67
CA ILE A 58 1.36 14.05 12.34
C ILE A 58 2.65 13.70 11.60
N TRP A 59 2.76 12.46 11.12
CA TRP A 59 3.94 11.98 10.42
C TRP A 59 4.02 12.56 9.00
N ARG A 60 5.12 13.24 8.70
CA ARG A 60 5.41 13.87 7.41
C ARG A 60 6.67 13.27 6.78
N GLY A 61 6.78 13.32 5.46
CA GLY A 61 7.95 12.89 4.69
C GLY A 61 7.64 11.72 3.77
N PHE A 62 8.61 11.39 2.92
CA PHE A 62 8.50 10.38 1.87
C PHE A 62 8.09 8.99 2.35
N ASP A 63 8.70 8.47 3.41
CA ASP A 63 8.33 7.17 4.00
C ASP A 63 6.86 7.20 4.46
N ALA A 64 6.45 8.31 5.10
CA ALA A 64 5.09 8.47 5.60
C ALA A 64 4.05 8.58 4.48
N ASP A 65 4.39 9.25 3.38
CA ASP A 65 3.55 9.36 2.19
C ASP A 65 3.37 8.02 1.48
N ILE A 66 4.41 7.18 1.42
CA ILE A 66 4.28 5.81 0.90
C ILE A 66 3.31 5.00 1.77
N CYS A 67 3.43 5.07 3.11
CA CYS A 67 2.51 4.36 3.99
C CYS A 67 1.05 4.81 3.78
N ARG A 68 0.80 6.13 3.67
CA ARG A 68 -0.53 6.68 3.38
C ARG A 68 -1.05 6.24 2.02
N ALA A 69 -0.19 6.19 1.00
CA ALA A 69 -0.57 5.72 -0.33
C ALA A 69 -1.01 4.25 -0.30
N VAL A 70 -0.29 3.40 0.43
CA VAL A 70 -0.69 2.00 0.61
C VAL A 70 -1.99 1.88 1.41
N ALA A 71 -2.16 2.66 2.49
CA ALA A 71 -3.42 2.69 3.24
C ALA A 71 -4.60 3.12 2.36
N ALA A 72 -4.45 4.18 1.57
CA ALA A 72 -5.44 4.62 0.60
C ALA A 72 -5.76 3.54 -0.45
N ALA A 73 -4.74 2.84 -0.95
CA ALA A 73 -4.95 1.75 -1.92
C ALA A 73 -5.70 0.55 -1.33
N VAL A 74 -5.49 0.25 -0.05
CA VAL A 74 -6.14 -0.90 0.63
C VAL A 74 -7.54 -0.56 1.14
N PHE A 75 -7.73 0.64 1.70
CA PHE A 75 -8.94 1.01 2.44
C PHE A 75 -9.75 2.15 1.81
N GLY A 76 -9.24 2.82 0.79
CA GLY A 76 -9.83 4.07 0.28
C GLY A 76 -9.66 5.26 1.25
N ASP A 77 -8.84 5.10 2.28
CA ASP A 77 -8.63 6.09 3.34
C ASP A 77 -7.14 6.11 3.72
N ALA A 78 -6.47 7.24 3.45
CA ALA A 78 -5.05 7.43 3.70
C ALA A 78 -4.72 7.45 5.21
N GLU A 79 -5.70 7.77 6.06
CA GLU A 79 -5.50 7.86 7.51
C GLU A 79 -5.56 6.49 8.20
N LYS A 80 -5.85 5.41 7.45
CA LYS A 80 -5.82 4.01 7.94
C LYS A 80 -4.40 3.47 8.07
N VAL A 81 -3.54 4.22 8.73
CA VAL A 81 -2.12 3.90 8.94
C VAL A 81 -1.74 4.07 10.41
N ARG A 82 -0.92 3.14 10.92
CA ARG A 82 -0.20 3.28 12.18
C ARG A 82 1.29 3.32 11.87
N PHE A 83 1.92 4.45 12.16
CA PHE A 83 3.35 4.62 12.02
C PHE A 83 4.08 3.96 13.19
N VAL A 84 5.00 3.05 12.88
CA VAL A 84 5.84 2.38 13.86
C VAL A 84 7.29 2.85 13.66
N PRO A 85 7.82 3.68 14.56
CA PRO A 85 9.20 4.12 14.52
C PRO A 85 10.17 2.94 14.59
N THR A 86 11.12 2.85 13.65
CA THR A 86 12.13 1.78 13.66
C THR A 86 13.54 2.31 13.45
N THR A 87 14.52 1.57 13.98
CA THR A 87 15.95 1.85 13.78
C THR A 87 16.52 1.01 12.64
N ALA A 88 17.76 1.30 12.23
CA ALA A 88 18.44 0.46 11.26
C ALA A 88 18.66 -0.98 11.78
N GLN A 89 18.83 -1.13 13.09
CA GLN A 89 19.07 -2.41 13.74
C GLN A 89 17.78 -3.24 13.89
N SER A 90 16.68 -2.60 14.29
CA SER A 90 15.45 -3.30 14.68
C SER A 90 14.44 -3.52 13.54
N ARG A 91 14.56 -2.82 12.41
CA ARG A 91 13.54 -2.82 11.35
C ARG A 91 13.19 -4.22 10.82
N PHE A 92 14.18 -5.07 10.59
CA PHE A 92 13.94 -6.39 10.01
C PHE A 92 13.37 -7.36 11.04
N THR A 93 13.79 -7.27 12.29
CA THR A 93 13.17 -8.03 13.38
C THR A 93 11.71 -7.63 13.55
N ALA A 94 11.39 -6.33 13.52
CA ALA A 94 10.02 -5.83 13.58
C ALA A 94 9.15 -6.32 12.40
N LEU A 95 9.73 -6.41 11.20
CA LEU A 95 9.03 -6.97 10.03
C LEU A 95 8.82 -8.48 10.16
N GLN A 96 9.85 -9.22 10.57
CA GLN A 96 9.80 -10.68 10.73
C GLN A 96 8.87 -11.13 11.85
N SER A 97 8.80 -10.36 12.95
CA SER A 97 7.89 -10.64 14.06
C SER A 97 6.43 -10.28 13.75
N GLY A 98 6.20 -9.57 12.64
CA GLY A 98 4.89 -9.02 12.30
C GLY A 98 4.47 -7.87 13.20
N GLU A 99 5.41 -7.19 13.88
CA GLU A 99 5.16 -5.91 14.56
C GLU A 99 4.72 -4.85 13.54
N VAL A 100 5.33 -4.86 12.36
CA VAL A 100 4.93 -4.05 11.20
C VAL A 100 4.50 -4.94 10.03
N ASP A 101 3.56 -4.45 9.23
CA ASP A 101 3.08 -5.13 8.02
C ASP A 101 3.98 -4.84 6.81
N MET A 102 4.65 -3.68 6.83
CA MET A 102 5.60 -3.26 5.80
C MET A 102 6.68 -2.33 6.36
N LEU A 103 7.80 -2.19 5.64
CA LEU A 103 8.87 -1.24 5.93
C LEU A 103 9.00 -0.22 4.80
N THR A 104 8.97 1.06 5.14
CA THR A 104 9.29 2.18 4.25
C THR A 104 10.46 2.95 4.88
N ARG A 105 11.68 2.68 4.41
CA ARG A 105 12.92 3.31 4.86
C ARG A 105 13.95 3.25 3.73
N THR A 106 15.08 3.93 3.91
CA THR A 106 16.29 3.75 3.10
C THR A 106 16.94 2.38 3.35
N THR A 107 16.40 1.33 2.75
CA THR A 107 16.93 -0.05 2.81
C THR A 107 17.56 -0.42 1.48
N ALA A 108 18.84 -0.79 1.49
CA ALA A 108 19.54 -1.29 0.30
C ALA A 108 19.24 -2.78 0.06
N LEU A 109 19.37 -3.24 -1.19
CA LEU A 109 19.02 -4.61 -1.61
C LEU A 109 19.83 -5.73 -0.93
N THR A 110 21.05 -5.44 -0.46
CA THR A 110 21.97 -6.45 0.10
C THR A 110 21.83 -6.66 1.61
N LEU A 111 20.76 -6.14 2.22
CA LEU A 111 20.51 -6.14 3.67
C LEU A 111 19.37 -7.08 4.06
#